data_AF-A0A1V5YYI6-F1
#
_entry.id   AF-A0A1V5YYI6-F1
#
_cell.length_a   1.000
_cell.length_b   1.000
_cell.length_c   1.000
_cell.angle_alpha   90.00
_cell.angle_beta   90.00
_cell.angle_gamma   90.00
#
_symmetry.space_group_name_H-M   'P 1'
#
loop_
_entity.id
_entity.type
_entity.pdbx_description
1 polymer ?
#
loop_
_entity_poly.entity_id
_entity_poly.type
_entity_poly.pdbx_seq_one_letter_code
_entity_poly.pdbx_strand_id
1 'polypeptide(L)'
;MESHLEKGTDRTASEQLRVSGGSHGQRVKRGQRVAVQQGRYGTGPAPYGYKRLENSSGSLAIDDREAEVVRLIFREYLRVKSTGKVVDLLHERNIFTRKGNHWSRQAIAIIISNRTYRGRVSYGDIETEGKHEAIIDPATFYKANAIKEEKSRR
;
A
#
# COMPACT_ATOMS: atom_id res chain seq x y z
N MET A 1 -5.05 -78.86 -24.01
CA MET A 1 -3.87 -78.62 -24.86
C MET A 1 -4.10 -77.32 -25.60
N GLU A 2 -3.36 -76.30 -25.15
CA GLU A 2 -2.90 -75.08 -25.85
C GLU A 2 -3.83 -74.11 -26.59
N SER A 3 -3.32 -72.87 -26.66
CA SER A 3 -3.78 -71.62 -27.30
C SER A 3 -4.81 -70.81 -26.51
N HIS A 4 -4.72 -69.49 -26.31
CA HIS A 4 -3.93 -68.41 -26.92
C HIS A 4 -4.06 -67.19 -25.95
N LEU A 5 -2.96 -66.57 -25.49
CA LEU A 5 -2.28 -65.38 -26.04
C LEU A 5 -2.71 -64.04 -25.41
N GLU A 6 -1.69 -63.23 -25.10
CA GLU A 6 -1.63 -61.95 -24.39
C GLU A 6 -2.55 -60.82 -24.89
N LYS A 7 -2.98 -59.97 -23.94
CA LYS A 7 -2.97 -58.50 -24.04
C LYS A 7 -2.54 -57.99 -22.65
N GLY A 8 -1.47 -57.23 -22.46
CA GLY A 8 -1.14 -56.01 -23.18
C GLY A 8 -1.49 -54.83 -22.27
N THR A 9 -0.50 -54.37 -21.50
CA THR A 9 -0.30 -53.04 -20.87
C THR A 9 -1.46 -52.04 -20.85
N ASP A 10 -1.74 -51.48 -19.66
CA ASP A 10 -1.62 -50.02 -19.51
C ASP A 10 -1.25 -49.63 -18.07
N ARG A 11 -0.08 -49.00 -17.93
CA ARG A 11 0.28 -48.16 -16.80
C ARG A 11 -0.13 -46.75 -17.22
N THR A 12 -1.12 -46.14 -16.59
CA THR A 12 -1.16 -44.70 -16.29
C THR A 12 -2.52 -44.29 -15.70
N ALA A 13 -2.50 -43.18 -14.95
CA ALA A 13 -3.67 -42.37 -14.61
C ALA A 13 -4.52 -42.73 -13.37
N SER A 14 -3.89 -43.09 -12.25
CA SER A 14 -4.47 -42.81 -10.92
C SER A 14 -3.77 -41.66 -10.16
N GLU A 15 -2.91 -40.90 -10.85
CA GLU A 15 -2.40 -39.61 -10.36
C GLU A 15 -3.38 -38.47 -10.67
N GLN A 16 -4.58 -38.55 -10.09
CA GLN A 16 -5.54 -37.45 -10.14
C GLN A 16 -5.45 -36.59 -8.86
N LEU A 17 -4.82 -35.43 -9.07
CA LEU A 17 -5.17 -34.13 -8.50
C LEU A 17 -4.85 -33.88 -7.02
N ARG A 18 -3.54 -33.82 -6.70
CA ARG A 18 -3.07 -32.88 -5.68
C ARG A 18 -3.29 -31.45 -6.20
N VAL A 19 -4.49 -30.89 -5.99
CA VAL A 19 -4.65 -29.43 -6.06
C VAL A 19 -3.79 -28.87 -4.95
N SER A 20 -2.58 -28.44 -5.31
CA SER A 20 -1.68 -27.72 -4.43
C SER A 20 -2.27 -26.33 -4.19
N GLY A 21 -3.32 -26.28 -3.38
CA GLY A 21 -3.87 -25.05 -2.82
C GLY A 21 -2.79 -24.44 -1.96
N GLY A 22 -2.07 -23.45 -2.51
CA GLY A 22 -1.05 -22.72 -1.77
C GLY A 22 -1.58 -22.27 -0.41
N SER A 23 -0.70 -22.18 0.57
CA SER A 23 -1.03 -21.83 1.95
C SER A 23 -1.88 -20.56 2.03
N HIS A 24 -2.64 -20.39 3.10
CA HIS A 24 -3.46 -19.19 3.31
C HIS A 24 -2.64 -17.89 3.06
N GLY A 25 -1.39 -17.87 3.52
CA GLY A 25 -0.46 -16.76 3.25
C GLY A 25 -0.16 -16.55 1.76
N GLN A 26 0.09 -17.61 1.01
CA GLN A 26 0.30 -17.51 -0.45
C GLN A 26 -0.94 -16.99 -1.18
N ARG A 27 -2.14 -17.39 -0.74
CA ARG A 27 -3.41 -16.88 -1.29
C ARG A 27 -3.59 -15.40 -1.00
N VAL A 28 -3.29 -14.94 0.21
CA VAL A 28 -3.34 -13.51 0.59
C VAL A 28 -2.34 -12.69 -0.22
N LYS A 29 -1.09 -13.13 -0.35
CA LYS A 29 -0.06 -12.44 -1.15
C LYS A 29 -0.50 -12.29 -2.61
N ARG A 30 -1.03 -13.37 -3.20
CA ARG A 30 -1.56 -13.36 -4.57
C ARG A 30 -2.72 -12.38 -4.72
N GLY A 31 -3.66 -12.39 -3.78
CA GLY A 31 -4.80 -11.46 -3.77
C GLY A 31 -4.38 -9.99 -3.71
N GLN A 32 -3.41 -9.65 -2.84
CA GLN A 32 -2.88 -8.29 -2.76
C GLN A 32 -2.18 -7.86 -4.05
N ARG A 33 -1.40 -8.77 -4.65
CA ARG A 33 -0.71 -8.49 -5.91
C ARG A 33 -1.71 -8.18 -7.04
N VAL A 34 -2.76 -8.99 -7.16
CA VAL A 34 -3.84 -8.78 -8.15
C VAL A 34 -4.61 -7.48 -7.87
N ALA A 35 -4.85 -7.13 -6.61
CA ALA A 35 -5.52 -5.88 -6.26
C ALA A 35 -4.74 -4.65 -6.72
N VAL A 36 -3.43 -4.60 -6.43
CA VAL A 36 -2.55 -3.48 -6.84
C VAL A 36 -2.44 -3.38 -8.36
N GLN A 37 -2.32 -4.50 -9.08
CA GLN A 37 -2.33 -4.51 -10.55
C GLN A 37 -3.62 -3.91 -11.14
N GLN A 38 -4.73 -3.98 -10.41
CA GLN A 38 -6.01 -3.40 -10.80
C GLN A 38 -6.20 -1.97 -10.26
N GLY A 39 -5.15 -1.35 -9.72
CA GLY A 39 -5.18 -0.01 -9.13
C GLY A 39 -5.96 0.08 -7.82
N ARG A 40 -6.30 -1.06 -7.20
CA ARG A 40 -7.02 -1.10 -5.92
C ARG A 40 -6.01 -1.00 -4.78
N TYR A 41 -6.37 -0.23 -3.75
CA TYR A 41 -5.60 -0.25 -2.52
C TYR A 41 -5.70 -1.65 -1.88
N GLY A 42 -4.60 -2.11 -1.26
CA GLY A 42 -4.46 -3.46 -0.70
C GLY A 42 -5.41 -3.75 0.47
N THR A 43 -5.08 -4.65 1.39
CA THR A 43 -5.99 -5.04 2.50
C THR A 43 -5.71 -4.32 3.83
N GLY A 44 -4.71 -3.43 3.89
CA GLY A 44 -4.31 -2.72 5.11
C GLY A 44 -5.27 -1.59 5.54
N PRO A 45 -5.05 -0.94 6.70
CA PRO A 45 -5.82 0.25 7.07
C PRO A 45 -5.65 1.37 6.04
N ALA A 46 -6.70 2.17 5.84
CA ALA A 46 -6.59 3.35 4.97
C ALA A 46 -5.52 4.31 5.52
N PRO A 47 -4.64 4.85 4.66
CA PRO A 47 -3.70 5.89 5.09
C PRO A 47 -4.46 7.09 5.67
N TYR A 48 -3.78 7.86 6.52
CA TYR A 48 -4.33 9.11 7.04
C TYR A 48 -4.69 10.06 5.89
N GLY A 49 -5.80 10.79 5.95
CA GLY A 49 -6.29 11.57 4.80
C GLY A 49 -7.20 10.80 3.85
N TYR A 50 -7.34 9.48 4.03
CA TYR A 50 -8.26 8.66 3.26
C TYR A 50 -9.14 7.79 4.15
N LYS A 51 -10.32 7.45 3.64
CA LYS A 51 -11.26 6.45 4.18
C LYS A 51 -11.51 5.34 3.15
N ARG A 52 -11.78 4.13 3.63
CA ARG A 52 -12.24 3.04 2.75
C ARG A 52 -13.71 3.26 2.41
N LEU A 53 -14.06 3.00 1.16
CA LEU A 53 -15.44 2.87 0.75
C LEU A 53 -15.88 1.42 1.00
N GLU A 54 -16.88 1.21 1.86
CA GLU A 54 -17.34 -0.12 2.28
C GLU A 54 -17.85 -0.97 1.10
N ASN A 55 -18.38 -0.33 0.05
CA ASN A 55 -18.98 -0.99 -1.10
C ASN A 55 -18.10 -0.96 -2.37
N SER A 56 -16.86 -0.49 -2.26
CA SER A 56 -15.99 -0.36 -3.42
C SER A 56 -14.71 -1.14 -3.19
N SER A 57 -14.61 -2.29 -3.84
CA SER A 57 -13.41 -3.12 -4.04
C SER A 57 -12.07 -2.40 -3.78
N GLY A 58 -11.64 -2.27 -2.52
CA GLY A 58 -10.38 -1.61 -2.15
C GLY A 58 -10.23 -0.15 -2.61
N SER A 59 -11.31 0.60 -2.82
CA SER A 59 -11.24 2.01 -3.21
C SER A 59 -11.08 2.92 -1.99
N LEU A 60 -10.24 3.94 -2.13
CA LEU A 60 -10.06 4.99 -1.13
C LEU A 60 -10.80 6.24 -1.57
N ALA A 61 -11.50 6.86 -0.63
CA ALA A 61 -12.03 8.21 -0.78
C ALA A 61 -11.25 9.16 0.13
N ILE A 62 -11.14 10.42 -0.29
CA ILE A 62 -10.51 11.47 0.52
C ILE A 62 -11.37 11.72 1.77
N ASP A 63 -10.70 11.88 2.91
CA ASP A 63 -11.26 12.50 4.11
C ASP A 63 -10.74 13.93 4.14
N ASP A 64 -11.61 14.92 3.89
CA ASP A 64 -11.18 16.30 3.65
C ASP A 64 -10.42 16.90 4.84
N ARG A 65 -10.86 16.59 6.07
CA ARG A 65 -10.25 17.11 7.30
C ARG A 65 -8.84 16.56 7.48
N GLU A 66 -8.69 15.25 7.33
CA GLU A 66 -7.37 14.64 7.46
C GLU A 66 -6.47 14.93 6.26
N ALA A 67 -7.03 15.07 5.06
CA ALA A 67 -6.28 15.40 3.85
C ALA A 67 -5.71 16.82 3.92
N GLU A 68 -6.42 17.76 4.53
CA GLU A 68 -5.86 19.09 4.82
C GLU A 68 -4.63 19.00 5.73
N VAL A 69 -4.66 18.14 6.75
CA VAL A 69 -3.51 17.89 7.62
C VAL A 69 -2.35 17.23 6.84
N VAL A 70 -2.64 16.32 5.90
CA VAL A 70 -1.60 15.76 5.01
C VAL A 70 -0.97 16.87 4.15
N ARG A 71 -1.77 17.75 3.54
CA ARG A 71 -1.26 18.89 2.76
C ARG A 71 -0.42 19.83 3.62
N LEU A 72 -0.86 20.10 4.85
CA LEU A 72 -0.08 20.86 5.85
C LEU A 72 1.27 20.17 6.12
N ILE A 73 1.30 18.86 6.37
CA ILE A 73 2.53 18.12 6.63
C ILE A 73 3.52 18.26 5.47
N PHE A 74 3.09 18.06 4.23
CA PHE A 74 3.97 18.21 3.07
C PHE A 74 4.50 19.64 2.93
N ARG A 75 3.62 20.64 3.05
CA ARG A 75 4.00 22.06 2.98
C ARG A 75 5.04 22.43 4.03
N GLU A 76 4.78 22.09 5.29
CA GLU A 76 5.67 22.43 6.39
C GLU A 76 6.98 21.68 6.31
N TYR A 77 6.94 20.40 5.92
CA TYR A 77 8.16 19.62 5.72
C TYR A 77 9.06 20.22 4.65
N LEU A 78 8.50 20.69 3.52
CA LEU A 78 9.27 21.37 2.48
C LEU A 78 9.91 22.68 2.99
N ARG A 79 9.23 23.40 3.88
CA ARG A 79 9.72 24.63 4.49
C ARG A 79 10.83 24.39 5.50
N VAL A 80 10.57 23.55 6.51
CA VAL A 80 11.47 23.39 7.68
C VAL A 80 12.48 22.26 7.51
N LYS A 81 12.28 21.39 6.52
CA LYS A 81 13.13 20.24 6.18
C LYS A 81 13.40 19.31 7.37
N SER A 82 12.50 19.23 8.35
CA SER A 82 12.69 18.44 9.57
C SER A 82 11.37 17.81 10.02
N THR A 83 11.35 16.49 10.14
CA THR A 83 10.16 15.78 10.65
C THR A 83 9.86 16.13 12.10
N GLY A 84 10.90 16.40 12.92
CA GLY A 84 10.74 16.87 14.30
C GLY A 84 9.99 18.20 14.37
N LYS A 85 10.43 19.19 13.60
CA LYS A 85 9.77 20.52 13.57
C LYS A 85 8.32 20.45 13.05
N VAL A 86 8.03 19.50 12.16
CA VAL A 86 6.63 19.26 11.72
C VAL A 86 5.81 18.66 12.86
N VAL A 87 6.35 17.73 13.64
CA VAL A 87 5.69 17.20 14.83
C VAL A 87 5.40 18.31 15.84
N ASP A 88 6.41 19.14 16.14
CA ASP A 88 6.28 20.26 17.09
C ASP A 88 5.15 21.20 16.64
N LEU A 89 5.11 21.58 15.35
CA LEU A 89 4.04 22.41 14.78
C LEU A 89 2.65 21.76 14.88
N LEU A 90 2.54 20.44 14.67
CA LEU A 90 1.26 19.74 14.81
C LEU A 90 0.80 19.69 16.28
N HIS A 91 1.74 19.52 17.22
CA HIS A 91 1.46 19.54 18.65
C HIS A 91 1.04 20.93 19.12
N GLU A 92 1.74 21.98 18.73
CA GLU A 92 1.39 23.38 19.03
C GLU A 92 -0.03 23.74 18.54
N ARG A 93 -0.47 23.14 17.43
CA ARG A 93 -1.81 23.33 16.87
C ARG A 93 -2.86 22.37 17.42
N ASN A 94 -2.52 21.52 18.39
CA ASN A 94 -3.39 20.47 18.93
C ASN A 94 -3.99 19.54 17.84
N ILE A 95 -3.20 19.24 16.81
CA ILE A 95 -3.60 18.35 15.73
C ILE A 95 -3.15 16.93 16.07
N PHE A 96 -4.12 16.03 16.25
CA PHE A 96 -3.89 14.64 16.61
C PHE A 96 -4.11 13.69 15.42
N THR A 97 -3.55 12.49 15.54
CA THR A 97 -3.85 11.40 14.60
C THR A 97 -5.32 10.99 14.70
N ARG A 98 -5.79 10.18 13.73
CA ARG A 98 -7.18 9.64 13.73
C ARG A 98 -7.61 8.97 15.03
N LYS A 99 -6.66 8.38 15.77
CA LYS A 99 -6.90 7.71 17.06
C LYS A 99 -6.70 8.63 18.28
N GLY A 100 -6.52 9.94 18.07
CA GLY A 100 -6.27 10.90 19.14
C GLY A 100 -4.84 10.90 19.69
N ASN A 101 -3.91 10.16 19.09
CA ASN A 101 -2.52 10.11 19.55
C ASN A 101 -1.69 11.29 19.01
N HIS A 102 -0.65 11.64 19.75
CA HIS A 102 0.42 12.54 19.29
C HIS A 102 1.16 11.98 18.07
N TRP A 103 1.59 12.89 17.21
CA TRP A 103 2.44 12.55 16.06
C TRP A 103 3.85 12.18 16.48
N SER A 104 4.44 11.20 15.79
CA SER A 104 5.85 10.84 15.91
C SER A 104 6.61 11.21 14.64
N ARG A 105 7.93 11.39 14.75
CA ARG A 105 8.80 11.66 13.58
C ARG A 105 8.67 10.55 12.53
N GLN A 106 8.52 9.31 12.98
CA GLN A 106 8.33 8.15 12.11
C GLN A 106 7.00 8.22 11.35
N ALA A 107 5.91 8.62 12.01
CA ALA A 107 4.62 8.78 11.34
C ALA A 107 4.69 9.83 10.22
N ILE A 108 5.36 10.97 10.47
CA ILE A 108 5.58 12.00 9.44
C ILE A 108 6.45 11.46 8.30
N ALA A 109 7.54 10.73 8.60
CA ALA A 109 8.40 10.15 7.58
C ALA A 109 7.67 9.12 6.69
N ILE A 110 6.79 8.32 7.28
CA ILE A 110 5.90 7.39 6.55
C ILE A 110 4.96 8.18 5.64
N ILE A 111 4.36 9.26 6.13
CA ILE A 111 3.46 10.10 5.30
C ILE A 111 4.19 10.64 4.08
N ILE A 112 5.35 11.27 4.28
CA ILE A 112 6.15 11.86 3.18
C ILE A 112 6.54 10.82 2.12
N SER A 113 6.78 9.57 2.54
CA SER A 113 7.25 8.50 1.63
C SER A 113 6.12 7.69 1.00
N ASN A 114 4.88 7.83 1.48
CA ASN A 114 3.77 6.99 1.05
C ASN A 114 3.23 7.43 -0.32
N ARG A 115 3.49 6.62 -1.33
CA ARG A 115 3.11 6.87 -2.73
C ARG A 115 1.60 6.97 -2.96
N THR A 116 0.79 6.49 -2.01
CA THR A 116 -0.67 6.66 -2.03
C THR A 116 -1.09 8.13 -2.10
N TYR A 117 -0.31 9.05 -1.50
CA TYR A 117 -0.62 10.48 -1.54
C TYR A 117 -0.46 11.11 -2.92
N ARG A 118 0.31 10.48 -3.82
CA ARG A 118 0.46 10.89 -5.23
C ARG A 118 -0.35 10.01 -6.20
N GLY A 119 -1.39 9.33 -5.71
CA GLY A 119 -2.28 8.52 -6.56
C GLY A 119 -1.70 7.17 -7.00
N ARG A 120 -0.75 6.59 -6.26
CA ARG A 120 -0.15 5.28 -6.60
C ARG A 120 -0.45 4.22 -5.56
N VAL A 121 -0.58 2.97 -5.99
CA VAL A 121 -0.69 1.80 -5.10
C VAL A 121 0.47 0.86 -5.36
N SER A 122 0.98 0.20 -4.31
CA SER A 122 2.14 -0.67 -4.41
C SER A 122 2.06 -1.87 -3.48
N TYR A 123 2.62 -2.99 -3.90
CA TYR A 123 2.78 -4.20 -3.09
C TYR A 123 4.03 -4.97 -3.49
N GLY A 124 5.00 -5.09 -2.59
CA GLY A 124 6.30 -5.68 -2.92
C GLY A 124 7.02 -4.85 -3.99
N ASP A 125 7.32 -5.48 -5.11
CA ASP A 125 8.00 -4.93 -6.28
C ASP A 125 7.07 -4.25 -7.29
N ILE A 126 5.75 -4.44 -7.18
CA ILE A 126 4.79 -3.85 -8.11
C ILE A 126 4.27 -2.50 -7.64
N GLU A 127 4.15 -1.56 -8.58
CA GLU A 127 3.48 -0.28 -8.41
C GLU A 127 2.60 0.01 -9.62
N THR A 128 1.40 0.55 -9.37
CA THR A 128 0.42 0.87 -10.41
C THR A 128 -0.29 2.18 -10.04
N GLU A 129 -0.92 2.81 -11.03
CA GLU A 129 -1.83 3.93 -10.80
C GLU A 129 -3.02 3.49 -9.94
N GLY A 130 -3.27 4.24 -8.88
CA GLY A 130 -4.39 4.01 -7.98
C GLY A 130 -5.68 4.53 -8.57
N LYS A 131 -6.80 3.89 -8.21
CA LYS A 131 -8.15 4.36 -8.56
C LYS A 131 -8.66 5.50 -7.69
N HIS A 132 -7.89 5.89 -6.68
CA HIS A 132 -8.24 6.97 -5.76
C HIS A 132 -7.63 8.29 -6.20
N GLU A 133 -8.28 9.38 -5.83
CA GLU A 133 -7.77 10.73 -6.07
C GLU A 133 -6.51 11.01 -5.25
N ALA A 134 -5.53 11.70 -5.84
CA ALA A 134 -4.31 12.08 -5.15
C ALA A 134 -4.51 13.32 -4.26
N ILE A 135 -4.05 13.26 -3.00
CA ILE A 135 -4.06 14.43 -2.10
C ILE A 135 -2.93 15.42 -2.43
N ILE A 136 -1.80 14.93 -2.95
CA ILE A 136 -0.57 15.68 -3.21
C ILE A 136 -0.17 15.51 -4.67
N ASP A 137 0.18 16.62 -5.32
CA ASP A 137 0.67 16.60 -6.69
C ASP A 137 2.06 15.91 -6.79
N PRO A 138 2.40 15.34 -7.95
CA PRO A 138 3.68 14.63 -8.11
C PRO A 138 4.91 15.51 -7.81
N ALA A 139 4.89 16.79 -8.20
CA ALA A 139 6.06 17.66 -8.03
C ALA A 139 6.34 17.94 -6.54
N THR A 140 5.31 18.22 -5.75
CA THR A 140 5.42 18.36 -4.29
C THR A 140 5.93 17.07 -3.64
N PHE A 141 5.40 15.91 -4.06
CA PHE A 141 5.82 14.61 -3.53
C PHE A 141 7.30 14.33 -3.78
N TYR A 142 7.77 14.51 -5.02
CA TYR A 142 9.16 14.24 -5.38
C TYR A 142 10.13 15.22 -4.73
N LYS A 143 9.78 16.52 -4.64
CA LYS A 143 10.59 17.51 -3.92
C LYS A 143 10.78 17.12 -2.45
N ALA A 144 9.72 16.67 -1.78
CA ALA A 144 9.80 16.26 -0.38
C ALA A 144 10.69 15.02 -0.21
N ASN A 145 10.56 14.03 -1.08
CA ASN A 145 11.37 12.81 -1.00
C ASN A 145 12.86 13.06 -1.31
N ALA A 146 13.17 13.97 -2.25
CA ALA A 146 14.55 14.35 -2.54
C ALA A 146 15.27 14.94 -1.31
N ILE A 147 14.60 15.83 -0.56
CA ILE A 147 15.14 16.40 0.69
C ILE A 147 15.38 15.30 1.73
N LYS A 148 14.44 14.37 1.85
CA LYS A 148 14.54 13.25 2.79
C LYS A 148 15.75 12.36 2.45
N GLU A 149 15.94 12.03 1.18
CA GLU A 149 17.06 11.20 0.71
C GLU A 149 18.41 11.89 0.86
N GLU A 150 18.48 13.19 0.59
CA GLU A 150 19.71 13.97 0.83
C GLU A 150 20.14 13.89 2.29
N LYS A 151 19.17 13.97 3.21
CA LYS A 151 19.43 13.88 4.65
C LYS A 151 19.79 12.49 5.14
N SER A 152 19.30 11.43 4.51
CA SER A 152 19.67 10.06 4.90
C SER A 152 21.05 9.64 4.42
N ARG A 153 21.64 10.39 3.47
CA ARG A 153 23.01 10.16 2.97
C ARG A 153 24.10 10.87 3.77
N ARG A 154 23.70 11.76 4.69
CA ARG A 154 24.60 12.49 5.60
C ARG A 154 24.62 11.79 6.95
#